data_AF-A0A7S2Q8R8-F1
#
_entry.id   AF-A0A7S2Q8R8-F1
#
_cell.length_a   1.000
_cell.length_b   1.000
_cell.length_c   1.000
_cell.angle_alpha   90.00
_cell.angle_beta   90.00
_cell.angle_gamma   90.00
#
_symmetry.space_group_name_H-M   'P 1'
#
loop_
_entity.id
_entity.type
_entity.pdbx_description
1 polymer ?
#
loop_
_entity_poly.entity_id
_entity_poly.type
_entity_poly.pdbx_seq_one_letter_code
_entity_poly.pdbx_strand_id
1 'polypeptide(L)'
;MPLPDDEQLDSALTKAEEYEGVDMLGVLRLPFLAGVWNRFWGKKMAGEGDGLVDIPEAAVHAPPPEAAAVDAQGPGHLQLYQHLQRKWSCYDAYARITMSMGTFWLILSLCYYEIGWNLCHLHRGFPAVVAAIMLAAVVVLLVYLDIFVSRVELAGAGLLIFAGPTLVAIGASLHADDVNLTPCYAFVADAAQVLLSMWFWHLGHIVQGKDTLPTRWKGVAYLDIFGPIVKELKSLLDKTGLGHNAHTDDDCLEGNFSDLFDFVDKDSSGEITREEWDAAFDAIDSNRSGTITRQEWRQHHGQAAIFDVV
;
A
#
# COMPACT_ATOMS: atom_id res chain seq x y z
N MET A 1 27.73 6.97 16.09
CA MET A 1 26.70 7.99 15.83
C MET A 1 26.99 9.16 16.75
N PRO A 2 27.08 10.40 16.26
CA PRO A 2 27.16 11.55 17.14
C PRO A 2 25.89 11.60 18.01
N LEU A 3 26.08 11.77 19.31
CA LEU A 3 24.97 12.01 20.23
C LEU A 3 24.47 13.44 19.98
N PRO A 4 23.14 13.65 19.85
CA PRO A 4 22.58 14.99 19.72
C PRO A 4 22.92 15.81 20.97
N ASP A 5 23.15 17.10 20.76
CA ASP A 5 23.44 18.04 21.84
C ASP A 5 22.18 18.32 22.66
N ASP A 6 22.33 18.69 23.93
CA ASP A 6 21.20 18.89 24.86
C ASP A 6 20.24 19.97 24.34
N GLU A 7 20.76 20.98 23.63
CA GLU A 7 19.98 22.05 23.01
C GLU A 7 19.11 21.54 21.82
N GLN A 8 19.59 20.51 21.10
CA GLN A 8 18.82 19.85 20.06
C GLN A 8 17.72 18.96 20.65
N LEU A 9 17.99 18.33 21.79
CA LEU A 9 17.01 17.56 22.55
C LEU A 9 15.91 18.46 23.11
N ASP A 10 16.27 19.60 23.70
CA ASP A 10 15.31 20.56 24.26
C ASP A 10 14.44 21.20 23.16
N SER A 11 15.03 21.60 22.03
CA SER A 11 14.25 22.15 20.91
C SER A 11 13.33 21.12 20.25
N ALA A 12 13.71 19.83 20.25
CA ALA A 12 12.84 18.75 19.79
C ALA A 12 11.70 18.49 20.78
N LEU A 13 11.97 18.59 22.09
CA LEU A 13 10.96 18.50 23.14
C LEU A 13 9.96 19.65 23.06
N THR A 14 10.40 20.90 22.89
CA THR A 14 9.49 22.05 22.77
C THR A 14 8.59 21.93 21.54
N LYS A 15 9.14 21.46 20.41
CA LYS A 15 8.34 21.18 19.21
C LYS A 15 7.34 20.05 19.42
N ALA A 16 7.72 18.98 20.11
CA ALA A 16 6.81 17.87 20.41
C ALA A 16 5.66 18.33 21.33
N GLU A 17 5.96 19.14 22.34
CA GLU A 17 4.96 19.72 23.24
C GLU A 17 3.99 20.67 22.51
N GLU A 18 4.50 21.42 21.52
CA GLU A 18 3.69 22.25 20.62
C GLU A 18 2.76 21.40 19.75
N TYR A 19 3.18 20.21 19.30
CA TYR A 19 2.33 19.26 18.57
C TYR A 19 1.30 18.55 19.45
N GLU A 20 1.63 18.24 20.70
CA GLU A 20 0.70 17.61 21.65
C GLU A 20 -0.40 18.57 22.12
N GLY A 21 -0.16 19.89 22.08
CA GLY A 21 -1.15 20.92 22.38
C GLY A 21 -2.16 21.18 21.26
N VAL A 22 -1.94 20.67 20.05
CA VAL A 22 -2.88 20.84 18.93
C VAL A 22 -4.01 19.84 19.04
N ASP A 23 -5.23 20.37 19.20
CA ASP A 23 -6.47 19.58 19.23
C ASP A 23 -6.50 18.56 18.07
N MET A 24 -6.84 17.30 18.34
CA MET A 24 -6.78 16.21 17.35
C MET A 24 -7.63 16.49 16.10
N LEU A 25 -8.63 17.38 16.22
CA LEU A 25 -9.43 17.88 15.11
C LEU A 25 -8.66 18.83 14.17
N GLY A 26 -7.62 19.52 14.65
CA GLY A 26 -6.72 20.36 13.85
C GLY A 26 -5.71 19.53 13.06
N VAL A 27 -5.18 18.45 13.64
CA VAL A 27 -4.21 17.54 12.98
C VAL A 27 -4.85 16.76 11.82
N LEU A 28 -6.15 16.49 11.88
CA LEU A 28 -6.92 15.84 10.80
C LEU A 28 -7.38 16.78 9.67
N ARG A 29 -7.13 18.09 9.75
CA ARG A 29 -7.43 19.07 8.69
C ARG A 29 -6.30 19.18 7.67
N LEU A 30 -5.82 18.06 7.17
CA LEU A 30 -5.05 18.07 5.94
C LEU A 30 -6.03 18.28 4.77
N PRO A 31 -5.97 19.42 4.04
CA PRO A 31 -6.96 19.76 3.01
C PRO A 31 -7.05 18.70 1.89
N PHE A 32 -6.00 17.89 1.71
CA PHE A 32 -6.00 16.79 0.75
C PHE A 32 -6.94 15.62 1.11
N LEU A 33 -7.15 15.32 2.40
CA LEU A 33 -8.02 14.20 2.82
C LEU A 33 -9.50 14.53 2.63
N ALA A 34 -9.89 15.79 2.86
CA ALA A 34 -11.26 16.25 2.63
C ALA A 34 -11.64 16.21 1.13
N GLY A 35 -10.70 16.57 0.23
CA GLY A 35 -10.90 16.48 -1.21
C GLY A 35 -11.01 15.04 -1.72
N VAL A 36 -10.20 14.12 -1.18
CA VAL A 36 -10.23 12.70 -1.53
C VAL A 36 -11.50 12.02 -1.01
N TRP A 37 -11.92 12.31 0.23
CA TRP A 37 -13.12 11.72 0.83
C TRP A 37 -14.41 12.10 0.07
N ASN A 38 -14.54 13.37 -0.33
CA ASN A 38 -15.68 13.83 -1.14
C ASN A 38 -15.71 13.24 -2.55
N ARG A 39 -14.56 12.94 -3.17
CA ARG A 39 -14.52 12.25 -4.48
C ARG A 39 -14.82 10.76 -4.38
N PHE A 40 -14.32 10.09 -3.34
CA PHE A 40 -14.50 8.64 -3.16
C PHE A 40 -15.96 8.28 -2.82
N TRP A 41 -16.63 9.10 -2.00
CA TRP A 41 -18.03 8.91 -1.66
C TRP A 41 -19.01 9.61 -2.62
N GLY A 42 -18.62 10.73 -3.25
CA GLY A 42 -19.47 11.46 -4.19
C GLY A 42 -19.73 10.71 -5.50
N LYS A 43 -18.78 9.88 -5.96
CA LYS A 43 -18.94 9.13 -7.23
C LYS A 43 -19.82 7.88 -7.12
N LYS A 44 -20.06 7.34 -5.92
CA LYS A 44 -20.80 6.08 -5.75
C LYS A 44 -22.31 6.21 -6.00
N MET A 45 -22.81 7.42 -6.26
CA MET A 45 -24.23 7.71 -6.56
C MET A 45 -24.49 8.01 -8.05
N ALA A 46 -23.46 8.18 -8.88
CA ALA A 46 -23.62 8.40 -10.32
C ALA A 46 -23.28 7.09 -11.04
N GLY A 47 -24.30 6.26 -11.29
CA GLY A 47 -24.15 5.02 -12.03
C GLY A 47 -23.70 5.30 -13.46
N GLU A 48 -22.53 4.80 -13.86
CA GLU A 48 -22.06 4.92 -15.22
C GLU A 48 -21.17 3.73 -15.62
N GLY A 49 -21.67 2.99 -16.62
CA GLY A 49 -21.02 2.18 -17.64
C GLY A 49 -19.67 1.52 -17.35
N ASP A 50 -19.71 0.20 -17.20
CA ASP A 50 -18.56 -0.71 -17.21
C ASP A 50 -17.96 -0.79 -18.63
N GLY A 51 -16.84 -0.10 -18.86
CA GLY A 51 -16.04 -0.13 -20.08
C GLY A 51 -14.62 -0.53 -19.75
N LEU A 52 -14.35 -1.83 -19.73
CA LEU A 52 -13.02 -2.41 -19.53
C LEU A 52 -12.15 -2.04 -20.74
N VAL A 53 -11.18 -1.15 -20.55
CA VAL A 53 -10.16 -0.83 -21.54
C VAL A 53 -8.97 -1.77 -21.32
N ASP A 54 -8.78 -2.70 -22.24
CA ASP A 54 -7.60 -3.56 -22.31
C ASP A 54 -6.35 -2.70 -22.52
N ILE A 55 -5.46 -2.67 -21.52
CA ILE A 55 -4.15 -2.04 -21.62
C ILE A 55 -3.20 -3.07 -22.24
N PRO A 56 -2.58 -2.80 -23.40
CA PRO A 56 -1.67 -3.74 -24.04
C PRO A 56 -0.45 -4.04 -23.16
N GLU A 57 -0.20 -5.33 -22.95
CA GLU A 57 0.83 -5.95 -22.11
C GLU A 57 2.27 -5.52 -22.46
N ALA A 58 2.48 -4.92 -23.63
CA ALA A 58 3.78 -4.42 -24.09
C ALA A 58 4.28 -3.16 -23.34
N ALA A 59 3.43 -2.45 -22.60
CA ALA A 59 3.82 -1.24 -21.86
C ALA A 59 4.38 -1.50 -20.45
N VAL A 60 4.40 -2.76 -19.98
CA VAL A 60 4.79 -3.11 -18.59
C VAL A 60 6.30 -3.37 -18.45
N HIS A 61 7.05 -3.47 -19.55
CA HIS A 61 8.48 -3.85 -19.53
C HIS A 61 9.47 -2.77 -20.00
N ALA A 62 9.02 -1.54 -20.26
CA ALA A 62 9.97 -0.44 -20.45
C ALA A 62 10.53 -0.03 -19.07
N PRO A 63 11.86 -0.07 -18.83
CA PRO A 63 12.42 0.57 -17.67
C PRO A 63 12.01 2.05 -17.73
N PRO A 64 11.48 2.63 -16.64
CA PRO A 64 11.07 4.02 -16.65
C PRO A 64 12.29 4.85 -17.06
N PRO A 65 12.12 5.86 -17.95
CA PRO A 65 13.19 6.79 -18.22
C PRO A 65 13.67 7.31 -16.87
N GLU A 66 14.99 7.24 -16.69
CA GLU A 66 15.73 7.70 -15.53
C GLU A 66 15.51 9.21 -15.43
N ALA A 67 14.31 9.57 -14.94
CA ALA A 67 13.86 10.92 -14.77
C ALA A 67 14.88 11.56 -13.86
N ALA A 68 15.59 12.53 -14.40
CA ALA A 68 16.55 13.37 -13.72
C ALA A 68 15.99 13.65 -12.32
N ALA A 69 16.67 13.08 -11.33
CA ALA A 69 16.41 13.36 -9.93
C ALA A 69 16.70 14.85 -9.75
N VAL A 70 15.67 15.68 -9.95
CA VAL A 70 15.66 17.05 -9.45
C VAL A 70 16.05 16.92 -7.99
N ASP A 71 17.20 17.50 -7.65
CA ASP A 71 17.78 17.57 -6.31
C ASP A 71 16.84 18.35 -5.39
N ALA A 72 15.68 17.78 -5.10
CA ALA A 72 14.88 18.09 -3.94
C ALA A 72 15.69 17.56 -2.74
N GLN A 73 16.74 18.31 -2.39
CA GLN A 73 17.47 18.21 -1.13
C GLN A 73 16.50 18.61 -0.02
N GLY A 74 15.51 17.75 0.23
CA GLY A 74 14.86 17.70 1.52
C GLY A 74 15.96 17.52 2.59
N PRO A 75 15.75 18.03 3.80
CA PRO A 75 16.73 17.91 4.87
C PRO A 75 17.25 16.47 4.97
N GLY A 76 18.58 16.27 5.02
CA GLY A 76 19.17 14.92 4.93
C GLY A 76 18.63 13.92 5.97
N HIS A 77 18.11 14.42 7.09
CA HIS A 77 17.44 13.59 8.11
C HIS A 77 16.12 13.00 7.62
N LEU A 78 15.34 13.72 6.80
CA LEU A 78 14.08 13.23 6.25
C LEU A 78 14.31 12.10 5.26
N GLN A 79 15.33 12.22 4.39
CA GLN A 79 15.72 11.14 3.47
C GLN A 79 16.20 9.90 4.24
N LEU A 80 16.99 10.09 5.29
CA LEU A 80 17.43 8.99 6.15
C LEU A 80 16.25 8.30 6.85
N TYR A 81 15.30 9.07 7.38
CA TYR A 81 14.10 8.54 8.01
C TYR A 81 13.24 7.76 7.02
N GLN A 82 13.01 8.29 5.81
CA GLN A 82 12.28 7.59 4.75
C GLN A 82 12.97 6.27 4.35
N HIS A 83 14.30 6.27 4.27
CA HIS A 83 15.08 5.06 3.99
C HIS A 83 14.96 4.03 5.11
N LEU A 84 15.01 4.48 6.37
CA LEU A 84 14.87 3.62 7.53
C LEU A 84 13.45 3.05 7.65
N GLN A 85 12.43 3.87 7.38
CA GLN A 85 11.03 3.46 7.35
C GLN A 85 10.77 2.43 6.25
N ARG A 86 11.35 2.60 5.05
CA ARG A 86 11.28 1.59 3.97
C ARG A 86 11.87 0.26 4.41
N LYS A 87 13.09 0.27 4.98
CA LYS A 87 13.71 -0.95 5.49
C LYS A 87 12.89 -1.62 6.59
N TRP A 88 12.34 -0.85 7.52
CA TRP A 88 11.51 -1.39 8.60
C TRP A 88 10.21 -2.02 8.09
N SER A 89 9.58 -1.42 7.07
CA SER A 89 8.36 -1.96 6.47
C SER A 89 8.55 -3.36 5.86
N CYS A 90 9.72 -3.63 5.27
CA CYS A 90 10.07 -4.96 4.78
C CYS A 90 10.14 -5.99 5.92
N TYR A 91 10.75 -5.64 7.06
CA TYR A 91 10.80 -6.54 8.21
C TYR A 91 9.42 -6.84 8.79
N ASP A 92 8.54 -5.84 8.90
CA ASP A 92 7.16 -6.04 9.35
C ASP A 92 6.38 -6.96 8.39
N ALA A 93 6.55 -6.77 7.08
CA ALA A 93 5.96 -7.64 6.07
C ALA A 93 6.40 -9.11 6.22
N TYR A 94 7.70 -9.37 6.42
CA TYR A 94 8.21 -10.73 6.65
C TYR A 94 7.73 -11.33 7.97
N ALA A 95 7.63 -10.53 9.03
CA ALA A 95 7.08 -10.98 10.31
C ALA A 95 5.62 -11.46 10.15
N ARG A 96 4.80 -10.73 9.40
CA ARG A 96 3.41 -11.14 9.11
C ARG A 96 3.34 -12.45 8.34
N ILE A 97 4.14 -12.58 7.29
CA ILE A 97 4.18 -13.79 6.47
C ILE A 97 4.59 -15.01 7.30
N THR A 98 5.64 -14.86 8.12
CA THR A 98 6.11 -15.95 8.98
C THR A 98 5.09 -16.33 10.05
N MET A 99 4.35 -15.37 10.62
CA MET A 99 3.24 -15.64 11.54
C MET A 99 2.10 -16.40 10.86
N SER A 100 1.64 -15.96 9.69
CA SER A 100 0.60 -16.66 8.92
C SER A 100 1.04 -18.08 8.56
N MET A 101 2.25 -18.23 8.02
CA MET A 101 2.83 -19.52 7.67
C MET A 101 2.92 -20.44 8.89
N GLY A 102 3.43 -19.95 10.02
CA GLY A 102 3.50 -20.69 11.28
C GLY A 102 2.12 -21.13 11.77
N THR A 103 1.11 -20.29 11.61
CA THR A 103 -0.28 -20.63 11.95
C THR A 103 -0.83 -21.77 11.10
N PHE A 104 -0.54 -21.78 9.79
CA PHE A 104 -0.95 -22.88 8.90
C PHE A 104 -0.32 -24.21 9.34
N TRP A 105 0.99 -24.19 9.65
CA TRP A 105 1.71 -25.38 10.12
C TRP A 105 1.22 -25.87 11.48
N LEU A 106 0.91 -24.94 12.39
CA LEU A 106 0.39 -25.27 13.70
C LEU A 106 -0.99 -25.94 13.59
N ILE A 107 -1.89 -25.41 12.78
CA ILE A 107 -3.23 -26.02 12.57
C ILE A 107 -3.10 -27.38 11.88
N LEU A 108 -2.21 -27.53 10.91
CA LEU A 108 -1.96 -28.82 10.25
C LEU A 108 -1.34 -29.84 11.23
N SER A 109 -0.46 -29.41 12.12
CA SER A 109 0.08 -30.26 13.19
C SER A 109 -1.01 -30.70 14.17
N LEU A 110 -1.90 -29.79 14.57
CA LEU A 110 -3.08 -30.13 15.39
C LEU A 110 -4.00 -31.11 14.67
N CYS A 111 -4.16 -30.97 13.35
CA CYS A 111 -4.93 -31.91 12.53
C CYS A 111 -4.35 -33.33 12.61
N TYR A 112 -3.03 -33.49 12.44
CA TYR A 112 -2.38 -34.80 12.60
C TYR A 112 -2.45 -35.34 14.04
N TYR A 113 -2.32 -34.47 15.04
CA TYR A 113 -2.49 -34.86 16.45
C TYR A 113 -3.89 -35.39 16.73
N GLU A 114 -4.94 -34.69 16.26
CA GLU A 114 -6.34 -35.13 16.42
C GLU A 114 -6.61 -36.47 15.72
N ILE A 115 -6.05 -36.68 14.52
CA ILE A 115 -6.15 -37.96 13.83
C ILE A 115 -5.54 -39.07 14.69
N GLY A 116 -4.29 -38.88 15.14
CA GLY A 116 -3.59 -39.85 15.98
C GLY A 116 -4.30 -40.11 17.31
N TRP A 117 -4.80 -39.07 17.98
CA TRP A 117 -5.53 -39.20 19.25
C TRP A 117 -6.81 -40.02 19.08
N ASN A 118 -7.66 -39.67 18.11
CA ASN A 118 -8.93 -40.36 17.87
C ASN A 118 -8.74 -41.82 17.45
N LEU A 119 -7.70 -42.12 16.67
CA LEU A 119 -7.39 -43.49 16.24
C LEU A 119 -6.79 -44.33 17.36
N CYS A 120 -5.78 -43.82 18.07
CA CYS A 120 -5.07 -44.58 19.10
C CYS A 120 -5.86 -44.73 20.41
N HIS A 121 -6.58 -43.70 20.85
CA HIS A 121 -7.28 -43.74 22.15
C HIS A 121 -8.73 -44.20 22.04
N LEU A 122 -9.45 -43.79 20.99
CA LEU A 122 -10.88 -44.07 20.85
C LEU A 122 -11.17 -45.25 19.90
N HIS A 123 -10.20 -45.67 19.10
CA HIS A 123 -10.37 -46.66 18.03
C HIS A 123 -11.57 -46.33 17.11
N ARG A 124 -11.83 -45.03 16.89
CA ARG A 124 -12.92 -44.54 16.03
C ARG A 124 -12.33 -43.75 14.86
N GLY A 125 -12.35 -44.35 13.66
CA GLY A 125 -11.84 -43.69 12.45
C GLY A 125 -12.74 -42.56 11.93
N PHE A 126 -14.06 -42.68 12.07
CA PHE A 126 -15.00 -41.65 11.57
C PHE A 126 -14.77 -40.24 12.15
N PRO A 127 -14.71 -40.02 13.49
CA PRO A 127 -14.44 -38.70 14.03
C PRO A 127 -13.07 -38.15 13.63
N ALA A 128 -12.06 -39.01 13.48
CA ALA A 128 -10.74 -38.62 13.02
C ALA A 128 -10.78 -38.00 11.61
N VAL A 129 -11.51 -38.64 10.67
CA VAL A 129 -11.67 -38.13 9.29
C VAL A 129 -12.45 -36.81 9.28
N VAL A 130 -13.52 -36.69 10.07
CA VAL A 130 -14.32 -35.46 10.14
C VAL A 130 -13.49 -34.30 10.71
N ALA A 131 -12.76 -34.53 11.80
CA ALA A 131 -11.86 -33.53 12.38
C ALA A 131 -10.76 -33.10 11.39
N ALA A 132 -10.20 -34.07 10.66
CA ALA A 132 -9.18 -33.82 9.64
C ALA A 132 -9.70 -32.92 8.51
N ILE A 133 -10.90 -33.21 8.00
CA ILE A 133 -11.54 -32.42 6.94
C ILE A 133 -11.83 -31.01 7.44
N MET A 134 -12.37 -30.87 8.67
CA MET A 134 -12.69 -29.56 9.24
C MET A 134 -11.44 -28.69 9.39
N LEU A 135 -10.38 -29.21 10.03
CA LEU A 135 -9.15 -28.44 10.25
C LEU A 135 -8.41 -28.12 8.94
N ALA A 136 -8.39 -29.06 7.98
CA ALA A 136 -7.85 -28.81 6.65
C ALA A 136 -8.64 -27.71 5.92
N ALA A 137 -9.97 -27.69 6.02
CA ALA A 137 -10.79 -26.63 5.45
C ALA A 137 -10.50 -25.25 6.06
N VAL A 138 -10.24 -25.20 7.38
CA VAL A 138 -9.79 -23.96 8.05
C VAL A 138 -8.45 -23.48 7.49
N VAL A 139 -7.48 -24.38 7.27
CA VAL A 139 -6.20 -24.00 6.65
C VAL A 139 -6.39 -23.46 5.24
N VAL A 140 -7.24 -24.10 4.42
CA VAL A 140 -7.54 -23.60 3.06
C VAL A 140 -8.19 -22.22 3.11
N LEU A 141 -9.11 -21.99 4.04
CA LEU A 141 -9.74 -20.68 4.24
C LEU A 141 -8.70 -19.62 4.65
N LEU A 142 -7.79 -19.95 5.56
CA LEU A 142 -6.72 -19.04 5.98
C LEU A 142 -5.77 -18.70 4.81
N VAL A 143 -5.38 -19.69 4.01
CA VAL A 143 -4.58 -19.46 2.80
C VAL A 143 -5.31 -18.55 1.81
N TYR A 144 -6.62 -18.75 1.63
CA TYR A 144 -7.45 -17.89 0.79
C TYR A 144 -7.53 -16.45 1.32
N LEU A 145 -7.59 -16.27 2.64
CA LEU A 145 -7.65 -14.95 3.27
C LEU A 145 -6.31 -14.21 3.23
N ASP A 146 -5.18 -14.92 3.31
CA ASP A 146 -3.86 -14.31 3.45
C ASP A 146 -3.13 -14.10 2.11
N ILE A 147 -3.43 -14.88 1.08
CA ILE A 147 -2.68 -14.87 -0.18
C ILE A 147 -3.61 -14.55 -1.37
N PHE A 148 -3.15 -13.67 -2.27
CA PHE A 148 -3.73 -13.49 -3.60
C PHE A 148 -3.30 -14.65 -4.50
N VAL A 149 -4.15 -15.67 -4.58
CA VAL A 149 -3.90 -16.90 -5.35
C VAL A 149 -4.96 -17.03 -6.43
N SER A 150 -4.57 -17.48 -7.62
CA SER A 150 -5.53 -17.81 -8.67
C SER A 150 -6.40 -19.02 -8.27
N ARG A 151 -7.59 -19.17 -8.86
CA ARG A 151 -8.47 -20.31 -8.51
C ARG A 151 -7.82 -21.68 -8.73
N VAL A 152 -6.95 -21.78 -9.74
CA VAL A 152 -6.25 -23.03 -10.09
C VAL A 152 -5.15 -23.34 -9.07
N GLU A 153 -4.31 -22.36 -8.73
CA GLU A 153 -3.29 -22.52 -7.69
C GLU A 153 -3.94 -22.81 -6.33
N LEU A 154 -5.07 -22.18 -6.00
CA LEU A 154 -5.81 -22.43 -4.77
C LEU A 154 -6.38 -23.85 -4.73
N ALA A 155 -6.92 -24.34 -5.85
CA ALA A 155 -7.39 -25.71 -5.96
C ALA A 155 -6.24 -26.71 -5.79
N GLY A 156 -5.07 -26.44 -6.39
CA GLY A 156 -3.86 -27.25 -6.22
C GLY A 156 -3.37 -27.28 -4.78
N ALA A 157 -3.29 -26.13 -4.12
CA ALA A 157 -2.92 -26.02 -2.72
C ALA A 157 -3.93 -26.72 -1.80
N GLY A 158 -5.23 -26.55 -2.05
CA GLY A 158 -6.29 -27.25 -1.34
C GLY A 158 -6.15 -28.77 -1.45
N LEU A 159 -5.89 -29.29 -2.66
CA LEU A 159 -5.66 -30.71 -2.87
C LEU A 159 -4.46 -31.22 -2.06
N LEU A 160 -3.34 -30.49 -2.06
CA LEU A 160 -2.16 -30.83 -1.25
C LEU A 160 -2.45 -30.79 0.27
N ILE A 161 -3.19 -29.79 0.74
CA ILE A 161 -3.56 -29.62 2.15
C ILE A 161 -4.48 -30.76 2.62
N PHE A 162 -5.43 -31.20 1.80
CA PHE A 162 -6.31 -32.32 2.13
C PHE A 162 -5.63 -33.68 1.96
N ALA A 163 -4.71 -33.84 0.99
CA ALA A 163 -4.07 -35.11 0.69
C ALA A 163 -3.32 -35.70 1.89
N GLY A 164 -2.52 -34.89 2.61
CA GLY A 164 -1.75 -35.37 3.76
C GLY A 164 -2.61 -35.99 4.87
N PRO A 165 -3.51 -35.21 5.51
CA PRO A 165 -4.37 -35.70 6.58
C PRO A 165 -5.29 -36.86 6.16
N THR A 166 -5.83 -36.84 4.93
CA THR A 166 -6.71 -37.91 4.46
C THR A 166 -5.95 -39.22 4.22
N LEU A 167 -4.75 -39.17 3.64
CA LEU A 167 -3.91 -40.36 3.45
C LEU A 167 -3.48 -40.96 4.79
N VAL A 168 -3.14 -40.13 5.78
CA VAL A 168 -2.80 -40.60 7.14
C VAL A 168 -4.01 -41.23 7.81
N ALA A 169 -5.19 -40.59 7.74
CA ALA A 169 -6.41 -41.14 8.32
C ALA A 169 -6.82 -42.47 7.68
N ILE A 170 -6.74 -42.59 6.35
CA ILE A 170 -7.01 -43.84 5.63
C ILE A 170 -5.99 -44.91 6.01
N GLY A 171 -4.70 -44.59 5.93
CA GLY A 171 -3.62 -45.53 6.25
C GLY A 171 -3.73 -46.09 7.66
N ALA A 172 -3.99 -45.22 8.63
CA ALA A 172 -4.18 -45.61 10.02
C ALA A 172 -5.48 -46.38 10.26
N SER A 173 -6.56 -46.09 9.53
CA SER A 173 -7.80 -46.89 9.62
C SER A 173 -7.65 -48.31 9.07
N LEU A 174 -6.82 -48.49 8.03
CA LEU A 174 -6.57 -49.80 7.42
C LEU A 174 -5.60 -50.67 8.23
N HIS A 175 -4.66 -50.05 8.96
CA HIS A 175 -3.63 -50.75 9.75
C HIS A 175 -3.89 -50.66 11.26
N ALA A 176 -5.13 -50.44 11.67
CA ALA A 176 -5.47 -50.32 13.10
C ALA A 176 -5.06 -51.57 13.90
N ASP A 177 -5.00 -52.74 13.25
CA ASP A 177 -4.70 -54.03 13.88
C ASP A 177 -3.24 -54.52 13.67
N ASP A 178 -2.45 -53.89 12.79
CA ASP A 178 -1.09 -54.35 12.46
C ASP A 178 -0.02 -53.31 12.82
N VAL A 179 0.64 -53.56 13.96
CA VAL A 179 1.60 -52.63 14.59
C VAL A 179 2.97 -52.66 13.91
N ASN A 180 3.27 -53.67 13.07
CA ASN A 180 4.64 -53.95 12.65
C ASN A 180 5.06 -53.37 11.29
N LEU A 181 4.14 -52.79 10.52
CA LEU A 181 4.45 -52.19 9.22
C LEU A 181 4.31 -50.66 9.28
N THR A 182 5.42 -49.94 9.14
CA THR A 182 5.37 -48.51 8.78
C THR A 182 4.70 -48.37 7.42
N PRO A 183 3.50 -47.76 7.33
CA PRO A 183 2.74 -47.79 6.09
C PRO A 183 3.39 -46.86 5.05
N CYS A 184 3.50 -47.30 3.79
CA CYS A 184 3.95 -46.45 2.67
C CYS A 184 3.17 -45.11 2.60
N TYR A 185 1.93 -45.07 3.10
CA TYR A 185 1.09 -43.88 3.16
C TYR A 185 1.69 -42.74 4.00
N ALA A 186 2.46 -43.05 5.06
CA ALA A 186 3.13 -42.02 5.86
C ALA A 186 4.17 -41.27 5.03
N PHE A 187 4.99 -42.00 4.26
CA PHE A 187 5.96 -41.39 3.34
C PHE A 187 5.30 -40.54 2.26
N VAL A 188 4.14 -40.98 1.72
CA VAL A 188 3.40 -40.19 0.72
C VAL A 188 2.80 -38.94 1.34
N ALA A 189 2.31 -39.00 2.58
CA ALA A 189 1.79 -37.84 3.31
C ALA A 189 2.91 -36.82 3.61
N ASP A 190 4.07 -37.27 4.05
CA ASP A 190 5.24 -36.42 4.28
C ASP A 190 5.72 -35.79 2.97
N ALA A 191 5.74 -36.55 1.87
CA ALA A 191 6.08 -36.01 0.56
C ALA A 191 5.09 -34.93 0.10
N ALA A 192 3.78 -35.11 0.33
CA ALA A 192 2.77 -34.10 0.05
C ALA A 192 3.00 -32.81 0.88
N GLN A 193 3.41 -32.95 2.14
CA GLN A 193 3.71 -31.81 3.01
C GLN A 193 5.00 -31.07 2.61
N VAL A 194 6.03 -31.80 2.16
CA VAL A 194 7.24 -31.22 1.58
C VAL A 194 6.90 -30.46 0.30
N LEU A 195 6.07 -31.04 -0.57
CA LEU A 195 5.61 -30.36 -1.80
C LEU A 195 4.80 -29.09 -1.49
N LEU A 196 3.93 -29.12 -0.48
CA LEU A 196 3.21 -27.94 -0.01
C LEU A 196 4.18 -26.87 0.50
N SER A 197 5.21 -27.26 1.25
CA SER A 197 6.26 -26.35 1.74
C SER A 197 7.05 -25.73 0.60
N MET A 198 7.44 -26.53 -0.40
CA MET A 198 8.11 -26.06 -1.61
C MET A 198 7.21 -25.11 -2.41
N TRP A 199 5.91 -25.37 -2.47
CA TRP A 199 4.96 -24.49 -3.14
C TRP A 199 4.86 -23.13 -2.46
N PHE A 200 4.75 -23.08 -1.12
CA PHE A 200 4.80 -21.82 -0.38
C PHE A 200 6.13 -21.08 -0.56
N TRP A 201 7.25 -21.82 -0.55
CA TRP A 201 8.55 -21.23 -0.82
C TRP A 201 8.63 -20.64 -2.24
N HIS A 202 8.12 -21.36 -3.23
CA HIS A 202 8.03 -20.87 -4.61
C HIS A 202 7.19 -19.60 -4.71
N LEU A 203 6.04 -19.54 -4.03
CA LEU A 203 5.23 -18.31 -3.96
C LEU A 203 5.99 -17.13 -3.37
N GLY A 204 6.84 -17.37 -2.37
CA GLY A 204 7.69 -16.34 -1.76
C GLY A 204 8.85 -15.88 -2.66
N HIS A 205 9.34 -16.76 -3.55
CA HIS A 205 10.53 -16.49 -4.36
C HIS A 205 10.26 -15.73 -5.66
N ILE A 206 9.00 -15.65 -6.13
CA ILE A 206 8.64 -15.06 -7.43
C ILE A 206 8.99 -13.56 -7.56
N VAL A 207 9.34 -12.86 -6.46
CA VAL A 207 9.69 -11.43 -6.51
C VAL A 207 11.15 -11.23 -6.08
N GLN A 208 12.09 -11.43 -7.01
CA GLN A 208 13.50 -11.07 -6.80
C GLN A 208 13.76 -9.63 -7.26
N GLY A 209 13.73 -8.70 -6.30
CA GLY A 209 14.22 -7.33 -6.44
C GLY A 209 14.82 -6.86 -5.12
N LYS A 210 15.82 -5.97 -5.17
CA LYS A 210 16.67 -5.62 -4.02
C LYS A 210 15.91 -5.02 -2.82
N ASP A 211 14.67 -4.57 -3.00
CA ASP A 211 13.79 -4.03 -1.96
C ASP A 211 12.30 -4.31 -2.25
N THR A 212 12.00 -5.39 -2.98
CA THR A 212 10.60 -5.67 -3.39
C THR A 212 9.84 -6.42 -2.31
N LEU A 213 8.73 -5.83 -1.86
CA LEU A 213 7.80 -6.47 -0.94
C LEU A 213 7.14 -7.70 -1.59
N PRO A 214 6.89 -8.77 -0.82
CA PRO A 214 6.15 -9.95 -1.29
C PRO A 214 4.65 -9.61 -1.48
N THR A 215 4.32 -8.97 -2.59
CA THR A 215 2.99 -8.42 -2.91
C THR A 215 1.89 -9.46 -3.06
N ARG A 216 2.23 -10.75 -3.22
CA ARG A 216 1.24 -11.84 -3.26
C ARG A 216 0.51 -12.01 -1.92
N TRP A 217 1.07 -11.55 -0.81
CA TRP A 217 0.44 -11.64 0.50
C TRP A 217 -0.44 -10.41 0.76
N LYS A 218 -1.72 -10.65 1.02
CA LYS A 218 -2.71 -9.61 1.30
C LYS A 218 -2.30 -8.75 2.50
N GLY A 219 -1.82 -9.38 3.56
CA GLY A 219 -1.33 -8.69 4.77
C GLY A 219 -0.17 -7.72 4.51
N VAL A 220 0.58 -7.91 3.41
CA VAL A 220 1.66 -7.02 2.96
C VAL A 220 1.15 -5.97 2.00
N ALA A 221 0.16 -6.29 1.15
CA ALA A 221 -0.48 -5.31 0.28
C ALA A 221 -1.12 -4.15 1.08
N TYR A 222 -1.64 -4.42 2.28
CA TYR A 222 -2.19 -3.37 3.16
C TYR A 222 -1.12 -2.44 3.77
N LEU A 223 0.17 -2.78 3.73
CA LEU A 223 1.23 -1.86 4.12
C LEU A 223 1.49 -0.81 3.04
N ASP A 224 1.18 -1.12 1.78
CA ASP A 224 1.30 -0.21 0.65
C ASP A 224 -0.07 0.39 0.29
N ILE A 225 -0.70 1.08 1.25
CA ILE A 225 -1.97 1.80 1.04
C ILE A 225 -1.82 2.87 -0.04
N PHE A 226 -0.61 3.44 -0.15
CA PHE A 226 -0.33 4.55 -1.05
C PHE A 226 0.06 4.10 -2.45
N GLY A 227 0.61 2.90 -2.65
CA GLY A 227 1.03 2.42 -3.98
C GLY A 227 -0.07 2.48 -5.04
N PRO A 228 -1.26 1.91 -4.80
CA PRO A 228 -2.40 2.01 -5.72
C PRO A 228 -2.83 3.46 -5.96
N ILE A 229 -2.89 4.27 -4.89
CA ILE A 229 -3.31 5.68 -4.95
C ILE A 229 -2.32 6.50 -5.78
N VAL A 230 -1.01 6.30 -5.59
CA VAL A 230 0.05 7.00 -6.32
C VAL A 230 0.05 6.59 -7.79
N LYS A 231 -0.17 5.31 -8.10
CA LYS A 231 -0.32 4.85 -9.49
C LYS A 231 -1.56 5.45 -10.16
N GLU A 232 -2.69 5.48 -9.46
CA GLU A 232 -3.92 6.08 -9.98
C GLU A 232 -3.74 7.59 -10.18
N LEU A 233 -3.17 8.28 -9.20
CA LEU A 233 -2.84 9.70 -9.29
C LEU A 233 -1.89 9.99 -10.45
N LYS A 234 -0.84 9.18 -10.63
CA LYS A 234 0.08 9.31 -11.78
C LYS A 234 -0.64 9.08 -13.10
N SER A 235 -1.49 8.06 -13.17
CA SER A 235 -2.29 7.79 -14.37
C SER A 235 -3.28 8.92 -14.70
N LEU A 236 -3.84 9.57 -13.67
CA LEU A 236 -4.70 10.74 -13.82
C LEU A 236 -3.89 11.96 -14.23
N LEU A 237 -2.69 12.15 -13.67
CA LEU A 237 -1.77 13.21 -14.04
C LEU A 237 -1.34 13.09 -15.51
N ASP A 238 -1.07 11.87 -15.97
CA ASP A 238 -0.75 11.57 -17.37
C ASP A 238 -1.96 11.80 -18.28
N LYS A 239 -3.16 11.33 -17.89
CA LYS A 239 -4.41 11.50 -18.67
C LYS A 239 -4.84 12.97 -18.79
N THR A 240 -4.59 13.77 -17.77
CA THR A 240 -4.95 15.21 -17.78
C THR A 240 -3.95 16.05 -18.56
N GLY A 241 -2.87 15.46 -19.09
CA GLY A 241 -1.81 16.17 -19.81
C GLY A 241 -0.91 17.01 -18.89
N LEU A 242 -1.23 17.10 -17.59
CA LEU A 242 -0.42 17.80 -16.60
C LEU A 242 0.96 17.14 -16.41
N GLY A 243 1.06 15.82 -16.62
CA GLY A 243 2.34 15.08 -16.56
C GLY A 243 3.27 15.32 -17.76
N HIS A 244 2.73 15.67 -18.94
CA HIS A 244 3.55 15.93 -20.14
C HIS A 244 4.17 17.33 -20.15
N ASN A 245 3.61 18.28 -19.38
CA ASN A 245 4.17 19.62 -19.22
C ASN A 245 5.15 19.71 -18.04
N ALA A 246 5.43 18.60 -17.35
CA ALA A 246 6.50 18.51 -16.35
C ALA A 246 7.86 18.13 -16.99
N HIS A 247 7.93 18.10 -18.32
CA HIS A 247 9.18 18.43 -19.00
C HIS A 247 9.45 19.90 -18.66
N THR A 248 10.58 20.15 -18.01
CA THR A 248 11.16 21.48 -17.79
C THR A 248 11.41 22.16 -19.14
N ASP A 249 10.35 22.65 -19.76
CA ASP A 249 10.42 23.82 -20.63
C ASP A 249 10.21 25.00 -19.68
N ASP A 250 11.31 25.42 -19.05
CA ASP A 250 11.41 26.64 -18.22
C ASP A 250 10.90 27.90 -18.97
N ASP A 251 10.71 27.84 -20.29
CA ASP A 251 10.43 29.01 -21.13
C ASP A 251 8.93 29.30 -21.39
N CYS A 252 7.96 28.53 -20.86
CA CYS A 252 6.53 28.75 -21.21
C CYS A 252 5.57 29.00 -20.03
N LEU A 253 6.00 28.81 -18.77
CA LEU A 253 5.22 29.24 -17.59
C LEU A 253 5.70 30.57 -16.99
N GLU A 254 6.87 31.08 -17.38
CA GLU A 254 7.34 32.41 -16.99
C GLU A 254 6.45 33.53 -17.53
N GLY A 255 5.78 33.33 -18.67
CA GLY A 255 4.97 34.37 -19.31
C GLY A 255 3.72 34.80 -18.53
N ASN A 256 3.19 34.00 -17.60
CA ASN A 256 1.90 34.29 -16.94
C ASN A 256 2.07 34.70 -15.47
N PHE A 257 3.19 34.35 -14.84
CA PHE A 257 3.55 34.87 -13.51
C PHE A 257 4.28 36.21 -13.60
N SER A 258 5.06 36.45 -14.67
CA SER A 258 5.64 37.78 -14.94
C SER A 258 4.53 38.83 -15.06
N ASP A 259 3.45 38.54 -15.80
CA ASP A 259 2.33 39.48 -15.98
C ASP A 259 1.66 39.92 -14.67
N LEU A 260 1.61 39.05 -13.65
CA LEU A 260 1.07 39.42 -12.33
C LEU A 260 2.09 40.23 -11.54
N PHE A 261 3.36 39.84 -11.58
CA PHE A 261 4.42 40.55 -10.89
C PHE A 261 4.58 41.97 -11.47
N ASP A 262 4.65 42.10 -12.79
CA ASP A 262 4.74 43.36 -13.53
C ASP A 262 3.50 44.26 -13.32
N PHE A 263 2.35 43.68 -13.01
CA PHE A 263 1.14 44.45 -12.66
C PHE A 263 1.24 45.09 -11.27
N VAL A 264 1.83 44.38 -10.31
CA VAL A 264 1.95 44.85 -8.93
C VAL A 264 3.18 45.75 -8.76
N ASP A 265 4.31 45.36 -9.35
CA ASP A 265 5.59 46.08 -9.34
C ASP A 265 5.56 47.23 -10.36
N LYS A 266 4.96 48.36 -9.95
CA LYS A 266 4.79 49.52 -10.83
C LYS A 266 6.10 50.27 -11.07
N ASP A 267 7.04 50.18 -10.14
CA ASP A 267 8.34 50.82 -10.30
C ASP A 267 9.39 49.92 -10.97
N SER A 268 9.04 48.65 -11.25
CA SER A 268 9.89 47.65 -11.89
C SER A 268 11.19 47.42 -11.12
N SER A 269 11.13 47.51 -9.80
CA SER A 269 12.28 47.32 -8.91
C SER A 269 12.65 45.84 -8.73
N GLY A 270 11.76 44.92 -9.09
CA GLY A 270 11.91 43.49 -8.84
C GLY A 270 11.52 43.08 -7.41
N GLU A 271 11.00 44.02 -6.61
CA GLU A 271 10.49 43.80 -5.26
C GLU A 271 9.08 44.38 -5.17
N ILE A 272 8.16 43.71 -4.47
CA ILE A 272 6.80 44.24 -4.24
C ILE A 272 6.78 44.92 -2.88
N THR A 273 6.67 46.26 -2.89
CA THR A 273 6.50 47.01 -1.64
C THR A 273 5.07 46.89 -1.10
N ARG A 274 4.88 47.20 0.18
CA ARG A 274 3.56 47.11 0.82
C ARG A 274 2.57 48.11 0.18
N GLU A 275 3.05 49.30 -0.13
CA GLU A 275 2.27 50.36 -0.74
C GLU A 275 1.80 49.97 -2.16
N GLU A 276 2.66 49.28 -2.92
CA GLU A 276 2.31 48.73 -4.23
C GLU A 276 1.30 47.60 -4.15
N TRP A 277 1.48 46.70 -3.18
CA TRP A 277 0.52 45.63 -2.93
C TRP A 277 -0.86 46.19 -2.53
N ASP A 278 -0.90 47.15 -1.60
CA ASP A 278 -2.15 47.77 -1.17
C ASP A 278 -2.84 48.51 -2.34
N ALA A 279 -2.06 49.19 -3.20
CA ALA A 279 -2.59 49.85 -4.39
C ALA A 279 -3.10 48.87 -5.47
N ALA A 280 -2.41 47.74 -5.66
CA ALA A 280 -2.85 46.67 -6.55
C ALA A 280 -4.11 45.99 -6.01
N PHE A 281 -4.17 45.78 -4.70
CA PHE A 281 -5.32 45.21 -4.01
C PHE A 281 -6.56 46.09 -4.19
N ASP A 282 -6.44 47.39 -3.94
CA ASP A 282 -7.52 48.37 -4.14
C ASP A 282 -7.98 48.45 -5.60
N ALA A 283 -7.08 48.18 -6.56
CA ALA A 283 -7.42 48.16 -7.97
C ALA A 283 -8.24 46.91 -8.37
N ILE A 284 -8.00 45.77 -7.72
CA ILE A 284 -8.70 44.51 -7.98
C ILE A 284 -10.01 44.42 -7.17
N ASP A 285 -10.01 44.91 -5.92
CA ASP A 285 -11.18 44.96 -5.03
C ASP A 285 -12.12 46.11 -5.40
N SER A 286 -12.74 45.99 -6.59
CA SER A 286 -13.66 46.98 -7.15
C SER A 286 -14.83 47.32 -6.22
N ASN A 287 -15.24 46.37 -5.37
CA ASN A 287 -16.35 46.56 -4.44
C ASN A 287 -15.93 47.12 -3.06
N ARG A 288 -14.61 47.25 -2.80
CA ARG A 288 -14.01 47.71 -1.54
C ARG A 288 -14.47 46.92 -0.31
N SER A 289 -14.60 45.61 -0.46
CA SER A 289 -15.00 44.71 0.63
C SER A 289 -13.85 44.40 1.59
N GLY A 290 -12.60 44.70 1.20
CA GLY A 290 -11.40 44.27 1.90
C GLY A 290 -11.02 42.81 1.59
N THR A 291 -11.67 42.18 0.61
CA THR A 291 -11.41 40.80 0.18
C THR A 291 -11.53 40.68 -1.33
N ILE A 292 -10.53 40.10 -2.00
CA ILE A 292 -10.63 39.85 -3.44
C ILE A 292 -11.36 38.55 -3.70
N THR A 293 -12.51 38.63 -4.38
CA THR A 293 -13.25 37.44 -4.80
C THR A 293 -12.67 36.82 -6.07
N ARG A 294 -12.93 35.52 -6.29
CA ARG A 294 -12.52 34.81 -7.51
C ARG A 294 -13.05 35.47 -8.80
N GLN A 295 -14.23 36.11 -8.72
CA GLN A 295 -14.84 36.79 -9.85
C GLN A 295 -14.12 38.10 -10.18
N GLU A 296 -13.78 38.91 -9.18
CA GLU A 296 -13.00 40.15 -9.34
C GLU A 296 -11.61 39.85 -9.90
N TRP A 297 -10.96 38.81 -9.38
CA TRP A 297 -9.67 38.37 -9.91
C TRP A 297 -9.73 37.95 -11.38
N ARG A 298 -10.75 37.15 -11.76
CA ARG A 298 -10.95 36.75 -13.16
C ARG A 298 -11.23 37.93 -14.09
N GLN A 299 -11.93 38.94 -13.59
CA GLN A 299 -12.26 40.12 -14.39
C GLN A 299 -11.01 40.93 -14.74
N HIS A 300 -10.00 40.94 -13.86
CA HIS A 300 -8.74 41.66 -14.09
C HIS A 300 -7.68 40.83 -14.82
N HIS A 301 -7.53 39.54 -14.49
CA HIS A 301 -6.41 38.71 -14.99
C HIS A 301 -6.82 37.55 -15.91
N GLY A 302 -8.11 37.40 -16.22
CA GLY A 302 -8.62 36.39 -17.17
C GLY A 302 -8.57 34.92 -16.69
N GLN A 303 -7.75 34.60 -15.69
CA GLN A 303 -7.56 33.24 -15.17
C GLN A 303 -7.70 33.19 -13.64
N ALA A 304 -8.19 32.07 -13.10
CA ALA A 304 -8.34 31.85 -11.66
C ALA A 304 -7.38 30.80 -11.10
N ALA A 305 -6.28 30.53 -11.80
CA ALA A 305 -5.35 29.46 -11.46
C ALA A 305 -4.80 29.58 -10.03
N ILE A 306 -4.55 30.81 -9.55
CA ILE A 306 -4.05 31.05 -8.19
C ILE A 306 -5.02 30.56 -7.10
N PHE A 307 -6.33 30.63 -7.35
CA PHE A 307 -7.37 30.14 -6.43
C PHE A 307 -7.59 28.62 -6.52
N ASP A 308 -7.06 27.96 -7.55
CA ASP A 308 -7.18 26.51 -7.72
C ASP A 308 -5.97 25.76 -7.14
N VAL A 309 -4.90 26.47 -6.76
CA VAL A 309 -3.67 25.93 -6.16
C VAL A 309 -3.73 25.87 -4.62
N VAL A 310 -4.60 26.68 -3.98
CA VAL A 310 -4.79 26.75 -2.51
C VAL A 310 -6.03 25.97 -2.09
#